data_AF-A0A1X0S0T6-F1
#
_entry.id   AF-A0A1X0S0T6-F1
#
_cell.length_a   1.000
_cell.length_b   1.000
_cell.length_c   1.000
_cell.angle_alpha   90.00
_cell.angle_beta   90.00
_cell.angle_gamma   90.00
#
_symmetry.space_group_name_H-M   'P 1'
#
loop_
_entity.id
_entity.type
_entity.pdbx_description
1 polymer ?
#
loop_
_entity_poly.entity_id
_entity_poly.type
_entity_poly.pdbx_seq_one_letter_code
_entity_poly.pdbx_strand_id
1 'polypeptide(L)'
;MPSTAAINRHDEDVLLTSSSVRAVTQTKKIPIPESMRKEHLGLLLKLHSSCLSQHQSSSPWISYPQILEDVVSQVRRSTSDWLFSQVLIGDHGIHRYLSSFRHIFLLSFGEWASNFIQECSAWGKRSMSPAINQNRKKPAPSTDGSMRPTNKAAVIFRQQELNALLIKSSLNTEAEDQLLGYSLLVEDGPTKEYPFSDILLRNLSIVLTFRLEWPVDLFINEARLITYSNLWTFLISIKKTQASLNNLWKTLRSNGHQEEALGTYSISNKGAQFSDDGDGYQERLVWRLRSIMLFWIDNFWNHLQAHVISFHYDQLIYTTTLDETTTTSSSIKRLSRQSKVKLDFEEIQKAHDVFLKNIQQGCLMTSEECIHVMHDILQTCTDFCELMEKMSEEGEWRKSKRRRIRKTAADIVDEWTRNDSTSWLNEVERIQERFTKCTETFFGLASFQPPDVKLNGKIDILLMQLDYNKWFSKPSY
;
A
#
# COMPACT_ATOMS: atom_id res chain seq x y z
N MET A 1 -5.51 -67.84 -15.95
CA MET A 1 -6.90 -67.64 -16.42
C MET A 1 -7.74 -67.24 -15.22
N PRO A 2 -8.57 -66.19 -15.29
CA PRO A 2 -8.37 -64.79 -15.70
C PRO A 2 -8.65 -63.88 -14.47
N SER A 3 -8.60 -62.54 -14.43
CA SER A 3 -8.73 -61.53 -15.47
C SER A 3 -7.92 -60.29 -15.06
N THR A 4 -7.13 -59.81 -16.02
CA THR A 4 -6.47 -58.52 -16.08
C THR A 4 -7.49 -57.39 -16.02
N ALA A 5 -7.46 -56.58 -14.96
CA ALA A 5 -8.02 -55.23 -15.00
C ALA A 5 -6.88 -54.29 -15.42
N ALA A 6 -6.87 -53.95 -16.70
CA ALA A 6 -6.03 -52.89 -17.23
C ALA A 6 -6.40 -51.58 -16.53
N ILE A 7 -5.44 -51.01 -15.80
CA ILE A 7 -5.53 -49.65 -15.29
C ILE A 7 -5.38 -48.74 -16.52
N ASN A 8 -6.52 -48.28 -17.02
CA ASN A 8 -6.63 -47.28 -18.07
C ASN A 8 -5.91 -46.02 -17.58
N ARG A 9 -4.85 -45.61 -18.29
CA ARG A 9 -4.13 -44.34 -18.08
C ARG A 9 -4.93 -43.16 -18.65
N HIS A 10 -6.17 -42.97 -18.19
CA HIS A 10 -7.04 -41.89 -18.66
C HIS A 10 -7.69 -41.04 -17.56
N ASP A 11 -7.27 -41.17 -16.30
CA ASP A 11 -7.81 -40.37 -15.18
C ASP A 11 -6.82 -39.34 -14.58
N GLU A 12 -5.76 -38.97 -15.31
CA GLU A 12 -4.87 -37.85 -14.94
C GLU A 12 -5.24 -36.52 -15.66
N ASP A 13 -6.30 -36.49 -16.46
CA ASP A 13 -6.64 -35.33 -17.32
C ASP A 13 -7.87 -34.52 -16.87
N VAL A 14 -8.30 -34.61 -15.60
CA VAL A 14 -9.51 -33.91 -15.11
C VAL A 14 -9.23 -32.66 -14.24
N LEU A 15 -7.97 -32.24 -14.06
CA LEU A 15 -7.63 -31.00 -13.32
C LEU A 15 -6.89 -29.94 -14.14
N LEU A 16 -7.08 -29.92 -15.46
CA LEU A 16 -6.64 -28.82 -16.32
C LEU A 16 -7.77 -28.35 -17.26
N THR A 17 -8.96 -28.09 -16.72
CA THR A 17 -9.93 -27.22 -17.42
C THR A 17 -9.60 -25.76 -17.14
N SER A 18 -8.52 -25.29 -17.75
CA SER A 18 -8.27 -23.87 -18.03
C SER A 18 -8.02 -23.73 -19.54
N SER A 19 -9.02 -24.10 -20.32
CA SER A 19 -9.09 -23.83 -21.77
C SER A 19 -9.09 -22.33 -22.10
N SER A 20 -9.04 -21.44 -21.10
CA SER A 20 -8.82 -20.00 -21.24
C SER A 20 -7.32 -19.60 -21.28
N VAL A 21 -6.38 -20.53 -21.02
CA VAL A 21 -4.94 -20.20 -20.84
C VAL A 21 -4.09 -20.40 -22.12
N ARG A 22 -4.70 -20.69 -23.29
CA ARG A 22 -3.95 -20.85 -24.56
C ARG A 22 -4.45 -20.01 -25.75
N ALA A 23 -5.20 -18.94 -25.50
CA ALA A 23 -5.77 -18.10 -26.55
C ALA A 23 -5.25 -16.65 -26.63
N VAL A 24 -4.21 -16.25 -25.88
CA VAL A 24 -3.76 -14.82 -25.84
C VAL A 24 -2.32 -14.60 -26.33
N THR A 25 -1.62 -15.62 -26.85
CA THR A 25 -0.33 -15.41 -27.55
C THR A 25 -0.49 -15.25 -29.06
N GLN A 26 -1.56 -14.58 -29.50
CA GLN A 26 -1.56 -13.90 -30.79
C GLN A 26 -1.57 -12.41 -30.49
N THR A 27 -0.38 -11.86 -30.24
CA THR A 27 -0.13 -10.45 -30.50
C THR A 27 -0.40 -10.26 -32.00
N LYS A 28 -1.65 -9.95 -32.36
CA LYS A 28 -1.98 -9.43 -33.69
C LYS A 28 -1.06 -8.23 -33.85
N LYS A 29 0.02 -8.40 -34.59
CA LYS A 29 0.94 -7.32 -34.95
C LYS A 29 0.06 -6.29 -35.64
N ILE A 30 -0.33 -5.25 -34.91
CA ILE A 30 -1.17 -4.19 -35.47
C ILE A 30 -0.27 -3.51 -36.50
N PRO A 31 -0.50 -3.72 -37.81
CA PRO A 31 0.40 -3.21 -38.81
C PRO A 31 0.18 -1.70 -38.90
N ILE A 32 1.28 -0.95 -38.97
CA ILE A 32 1.23 0.48 -39.27
C ILE A 32 0.46 0.65 -40.60
N PRO A 33 -0.54 1.57 -40.67
CA PRO A 33 -1.36 1.76 -41.85
C PRO A 33 -0.49 2.00 -43.08
N GLU A 34 -0.80 1.30 -44.17
CA GLU A 34 -0.08 1.47 -45.43
C GLU A 34 -0.20 2.89 -46.00
N SER A 35 -1.26 3.63 -45.64
CA SER A 35 -1.44 5.04 -45.96
C SER A 35 -0.37 5.92 -45.30
N MET A 36 -0.10 5.71 -44.00
CA MET A 36 0.93 6.43 -43.27
C MET A 36 2.33 6.11 -43.81
N ARG A 37 2.59 4.84 -44.12
CA ARG A 37 3.87 4.42 -44.73
C ARG A 37 4.12 5.12 -46.06
N LYS A 38 3.08 5.23 -46.92
CA LYS A 38 3.16 5.94 -48.20
C LYS A 38 3.38 7.43 -48.02
N GLU A 39 2.77 8.04 -47.02
CA GLU A 39 2.94 9.46 -46.70
C GLU A 39 4.35 9.76 -46.18
N HIS A 40 4.87 8.96 -45.25
CA HIS A 40 6.26 9.07 -44.76
C HIS A 40 7.28 8.87 -45.87
N LEU A 41 7.09 7.86 -46.72
CA LEU A 41 7.93 7.64 -47.90
C LEU A 41 7.86 8.84 -48.87
N GLY A 42 6.68 9.43 -49.06
CA GLY A 42 6.51 10.64 -49.86
C GLY A 42 7.27 11.86 -49.31
N LEU A 43 7.30 12.04 -47.98
CA LEU A 43 8.06 13.11 -47.33
C LEU A 43 9.58 12.90 -47.45
N LEU A 44 10.05 11.66 -47.29
CA LEU A 44 11.46 11.29 -47.47
C LEU A 44 11.91 11.43 -48.94
N LEU A 45 11.04 11.08 -49.89
CA LEU A 45 11.32 11.28 -51.32
C LEU A 45 11.36 12.77 -51.69
N LYS A 46 10.51 13.61 -51.07
CA LYS A 46 10.56 15.07 -51.24
C LYS A 46 11.87 15.66 -50.73
N LEU A 47 12.36 15.23 -49.56
CA LEU A 47 13.69 15.58 -49.06
C LEU A 47 14.80 15.23 -50.06
N HIS A 48 14.76 14.01 -50.57
CA HIS A 48 15.75 13.53 -51.55
C HIS A 48 15.70 14.36 -52.84
N SER A 49 14.51 14.73 -53.33
CA SER A 49 14.38 15.56 -54.54
C SER A 49 14.84 17.01 -54.32
N SER A 50 14.62 17.57 -53.13
CA SER A 50 15.10 18.92 -52.76
C SER A 50 16.62 18.97 -52.60
N CYS A 51 17.24 17.87 -52.18
CA CYS A 51 18.69 17.72 -52.14
C CYS A 51 19.31 17.75 -53.56
N LEU A 52 18.66 17.12 -54.54
CA LEU A 52 19.12 17.13 -55.94
C LEU A 52 18.98 18.51 -56.61
N SER A 53 17.98 19.32 -56.25
CA SER A 53 17.75 20.64 -56.84
C SER A 53 18.58 21.76 -56.19
N GLN A 54 19.03 21.60 -54.94
CA GLN A 54 19.83 22.60 -54.21
C GLN A 54 21.34 22.56 -54.48
N HIS A 55 21.84 21.64 -55.32
CA HIS A 55 23.25 21.65 -55.77
C HIS A 55 23.66 22.91 -56.57
N GLN A 56 22.74 23.84 -56.86
CA GLN A 56 23.00 25.03 -57.69
C GLN A 56 22.89 26.38 -56.96
N SER A 57 22.50 26.44 -55.68
CA SER A 57 22.43 27.72 -54.95
C SER A 57 22.97 27.64 -53.52
N SER A 58 23.66 28.71 -53.14
CA SER A 58 24.52 28.86 -51.97
C SER A 58 23.87 28.51 -50.62
N SER A 59 24.64 27.80 -49.78
CA SER A 59 24.39 27.43 -48.36
C SER A 59 23.56 26.15 -48.09
N PRO A 60 23.96 24.98 -48.61
CA PRO A 60 23.26 23.71 -48.38
C PRO A 60 23.34 23.16 -46.94
N TRP A 61 24.34 23.58 -46.15
CA TRP A 61 24.65 22.97 -44.84
C TRP A 61 23.78 23.47 -43.67
N ILE A 62 23.05 24.58 -43.84
CA ILE A 62 22.25 25.19 -42.77
C ILE A 62 20.77 24.82 -42.91
N SER A 63 20.24 24.78 -44.13
CA SER A 63 18.81 24.51 -44.36
C SER A 63 18.47 23.02 -44.35
N TYR A 64 19.40 22.15 -44.77
CA TYR A 64 19.19 20.70 -44.77
C TYR A 64 18.84 20.09 -43.40
N PRO A 65 19.58 20.38 -42.30
CA PRO A 65 19.24 19.85 -40.98
C PRO A 65 17.87 20.33 -40.49
N GLN A 66 17.46 21.57 -40.78
CA GLN A 66 16.16 22.10 -40.38
C GLN A 66 15.00 21.41 -41.10
N ILE A 67 15.11 21.19 -42.41
CA ILE A 67 14.07 20.50 -43.20
C ILE A 67 14.01 19.02 -42.79
N LEU A 68 15.15 18.40 -42.46
CA LEU A 68 15.19 17.03 -41.93
C LEU A 68 14.50 16.94 -40.56
N GLU A 69 14.80 17.86 -39.65
CA GLU A 69 14.16 17.94 -38.33
C GLU A 69 12.64 18.12 -38.45
N ASP A 70 12.18 18.97 -39.36
CA ASP A 70 10.76 19.17 -39.63
C ASP A 70 10.09 17.88 -40.12
N VAL A 71 10.69 17.18 -41.08
CA VAL A 71 10.14 15.92 -41.59
C VAL A 71 10.17 14.82 -40.53
N VAL A 72 11.26 14.70 -39.76
CA VAL A 72 11.36 13.75 -38.64
C VAL A 72 10.29 14.06 -37.59
N SER A 73 10.06 15.34 -37.27
CA SER A 73 9.02 15.75 -36.33
C SER A 73 7.62 15.41 -36.85
N GLN A 74 7.37 15.53 -38.16
CA GLN A 74 6.10 15.19 -38.79
C GLN A 74 5.85 13.67 -38.81
N VAL A 75 6.88 12.88 -39.11
CA VAL A 75 6.84 11.41 -39.03
C VAL A 75 6.60 10.96 -37.58
N ARG A 76 7.27 11.59 -36.62
CA ARG A 76 7.09 11.32 -35.20
C ARG A 76 5.64 11.61 -34.76
N ARG A 77 5.12 12.81 -35.04
CA ARG A 77 3.74 13.21 -34.68
C ARG A 77 2.68 12.27 -35.26
N SER A 78 2.79 11.93 -36.53
CA SER A 78 1.83 11.03 -37.18
C SER A 78 1.89 9.61 -36.59
N THR A 79 3.09 9.10 -36.26
CA THR A 79 3.24 7.80 -35.60
C THR A 79 2.68 7.82 -34.17
N SER A 80 2.96 8.88 -33.40
CA SER A 80 2.40 9.09 -32.05
C SER A 80 0.87 9.14 -32.07
N ASP A 81 0.28 9.91 -33.01
CA ASP A 81 -1.17 10.06 -33.15
C ASP A 81 -1.87 8.72 -33.43
N TRP A 82 -1.25 7.86 -34.26
CA TRP A 82 -1.81 6.55 -34.56
C TRP A 82 -1.69 5.59 -33.38
N LEU A 83 -0.55 5.59 -32.68
CA LEU A 83 -0.38 4.80 -31.46
C LEU A 83 -1.41 5.23 -30.40
N PHE A 84 -1.63 6.53 -30.22
CA PHE A 84 -2.64 7.06 -29.29
C PHE A 84 -4.06 6.63 -29.69
N SER A 85 -4.43 6.80 -30.96
CA SER A 85 -5.78 6.48 -31.44
C SER A 85 -6.12 5.00 -31.44
N GLN A 86 -5.17 4.10 -31.70
CA GLN A 86 -5.45 2.67 -31.86
C GLN A 86 -5.09 1.82 -30.63
N VAL A 87 -4.02 2.19 -29.91
CA VAL A 87 -3.50 1.40 -28.80
C VAL A 87 -4.03 1.91 -27.45
N LEU A 88 -4.30 3.22 -27.32
CA LEU A 88 -4.56 3.87 -26.03
C LEU A 88 -6.00 4.35 -25.83
N ILE A 89 -6.82 4.48 -26.88
CA ILE A 89 -8.25 4.85 -26.78
C ILE A 89 -9.19 3.63 -26.91
N GLY A 90 -8.67 2.47 -27.31
CA GLY A 90 -9.44 1.21 -27.40
C GLY A 90 -9.63 0.51 -26.04
N ASP A 91 -9.64 -0.83 -26.04
CA ASP A 91 -9.88 -1.68 -24.86
C ASP A 91 -8.87 -1.48 -23.70
N HIS A 92 -7.76 -0.77 -23.94
CA HIS A 92 -6.63 -0.53 -23.03
C HIS A 92 -6.41 0.96 -22.70
N GLY A 93 -7.48 1.67 -22.32
CA GLY A 93 -7.42 3.07 -21.91
C GLY A 93 -6.36 3.35 -20.83
N ILE A 94 -5.42 4.28 -21.07
CA ILE A 94 -4.41 4.70 -20.07
C ILE A 94 -5.09 5.11 -18.76
N HIS A 95 -6.20 5.85 -18.85
CA HIS A 95 -6.95 6.29 -17.69
C HIS A 95 -7.48 5.12 -16.83
N ARG A 96 -7.80 3.98 -17.45
CA ARG A 96 -8.21 2.78 -16.71
C ARG A 96 -7.04 2.22 -15.91
N TYR A 97 -5.84 2.15 -16.48
CA TYR A 97 -4.65 1.71 -15.76
C TYR A 97 -4.23 2.68 -14.65
N LEU A 98 -4.23 3.99 -14.93
CA LEU A 98 -3.95 5.00 -13.90
C LEU A 98 -4.95 4.94 -12.74
N SER A 99 -6.23 4.72 -13.06
CA SER A 99 -7.29 4.46 -12.09
C SER A 99 -7.01 3.18 -11.30
N SER A 100 -6.67 2.06 -11.95
CA SER A 100 -6.32 0.81 -11.26
C SER A 100 -5.11 0.97 -10.33
N PHE A 101 -4.06 1.70 -10.73
CA PHE A 101 -2.92 1.99 -9.85
C PHE A 101 -3.30 2.89 -8.67
N ARG A 102 -4.13 3.91 -8.88
CA ARG A 102 -4.67 4.71 -7.78
C ARG A 102 -5.46 3.84 -6.79
N HIS A 103 -6.31 2.98 -7.31
CA HIS A 103 -7.19 2.17 -6.49
C HIS A 103 -6.44 1.10 -5.69
N ILE A 104 -5.48 0.42 -6.31
CA ILE A 104 -4.79 -0.74 -5.73
C ILE A 104 -3.48 -0.32 -5.05
N PHE A 105 -2.55 0.36 -5.73
CA PHE A 105 -1.27 0.76 -5.12
C PHE A 105 -1.44 1.93 -4.13
N LEU A 106 -2.27 2.92 -4.44
CA LEU A 106 -2.48 4.08 -3.56
C LEU A 106 -3.65 3.90 -2.58
N LEU A 107 -4.24 2.69 -2.54
CA LEU A 107 -5.28 2.27 -1.58
C LEU A 107 -6.54 3.14 -1.58
N SER A 108 -6.96 3.65 -2.75
CA SER A 108 -8.24 4.36 -2.84
C SER A 108 -9.43 3.45 -2.54
N PHE A 109 -9.36 2.14 -2.82
CA PHE A 109 -10.38 1.19 -2.38
C PHE A 109 -10.18 0.81 -0.91
N GLY A 110 -10.73 1.65 -0.03
CA GLY A 110 -10.61 1.46 1.42
C GLY A 110 -11.24 0.17 1.94
N GLU A 111 -12.33 -0.30 1.32
CA GLU A 111 -13.02 -1.54 1.71
C GLU A 111 -12.18 -2.79 1.37
N TRP A 112 -11.69 -2.89 0.13
CA TRP A 112 -10.78 -3.96 -0.29
C TRP A 112 -9.53 -4.00 0.61
N ALA A 113 -8.88 -2.86 0.82
CA ALA A 113 -7.69 -2.79 1.67
C ALA A 113 -7.97 -3.25 3.11
N SER A 114 -9.14 -2.88 3.66
CA SER A 114 -9.55 -3.30 5.01
C SER A 114 -9.82 -4.80 5.10
N ASN A 115 -10.50 -5.38 4.10
CA ASN A 115 -10.74 -6.81 4.01
C ASN A 115 -9.45 -7.59 3.84
N PHE A 116 -8.55 -7.10 2.99
CA PHE A 116 -7.23 -7.69 2.78
C PHE A 116 -6.39 -7.70 4.06
N ILE A 117 -6.35 -6.59 4.82
CA ILE A 117 -5.66 -6.51 6.11
C ILE A 117 -6.26 -7.52 7.11
N GLN A 118 -7.59 -7.64 7.16
CA GLN A 118 -8.26 -8.59 8.05
C GLN A 118 -7.89 -10.04 7.71
N GLU A 119 -7.97 -10.42 6.44
CA GLU A 119 -7.59 -11.74 5.96
C GLU A 119 -6.11 -12.04 6.20
N CYS A 120 -5.22 -11.07 5.99
CA CYS A 120 -3.80 -11.19 6.31
C CYS A 120 -3.57 -11.39 7.82
N SER A 121 -4.28 -10.63 8.67
CA SER A 121 -4.17 -10.77 10.13
C SER A 121 -4.69 -12.14 10.61
N ALA A 122 -5.77 -12.64 10.01
CA ALA A 122 -6.33 -13.95 10.32
C ALA A 122 -5.40 -15.08 9.83
N TRP A 123 -4.82 -14.95 8.64
CA TRP A 123 -3.80 -15.86 8.14
C TRP A 123 -2.56 -15.87 9.05
N GLY A 124 -2.09 -14.70 9.49
CA GLY A 124 -0.99 -14.58 10.44
C GLY A 124 -1.26 -15.33 11.75
N LYS A 125 -2.44 -15.12 12.36
CA LYS A 125 -2.84 -15.83 13.59
C LYS A 125 -2.93 -17.36 13.40
N ARG A 126 -3.40 -17.82 12.24
CA ARG A 126 -3.48 -19.25 11.90
C ARG A 126 -2.12 -19.87 11.63
N SER A 127 -1.29 -19.21 10.84
CA SER A 127 0.03 -19.70 10.45
C SER A 127 1.04 -19.68 11.61
N MET A 128 0.87 -18.77 12.58
CA MET A 128 1.75 -18.63 13.74
C MET A 128 1.28 -19.42 14.97
N SER A 129 0.07 -20.02 14.93
CA SER A 129 -0.38 -20.88 16.02
C SER A 129 0.40 -22.21 16.01
N PRO A 130 1.12 -22.57 17.10
CA PRO A 130 1.89 -23.81 17.17
C PRO A 130 1.01 -25.08 17.16
N ALA A 131 -0.32 -24.94 17.27
CA ALA A 131 -1.26 -26.06 17.36
C ALA A 131 -1.39 -26.87 16.05
N ILE A 132 -1.23 -26.24 14.87
CA ILE A 132 -1.40 -26.93 13.58
C ILE A 132 -0.17 -27.80 13.23
N ASN A 133 1.00 -27.51 13.82
CA ASN A 133 2.23 -28.28 13.57
C ASN A 133 2.39 -29.53 14.44
N GLN A 134 1.50 -29.80 15.42
CA GLN A 134 1.58 -31.03 16.21
C GLN A 134 1.15 -32.29 15.44
N ASN A 135 0.42 -32.14 14.32
CA ASN A 135 0.03 -33.26 13.47
C ASN A 135 1.03 -33.61 12.36
N ARG A 136 2.14 -32.87 12.22
CA ARG A 136 3.29 -33.33 11.41
C ARG A 136 4.20 -34.15 12.30
N LYS A 137 4.14 -35.48 12.13
CA LYS A 137 5.05 -36.47 12.70
C LYS A 137 6.48 -35.90 12.78
N LYS A 138 7.06 -35.90 13.99
CA LYS A 138 8.48 -35.62 14.25
C LYS A 138 9.34 -36.28 13.16
N PRO A 139 10.19 -35.56 12.41
CA PRO A 139 11.21 -36.21 11.59
C PRO A 139 12.22 -36.87 12.54
N ALA A 140 12.52 -38.14 12.29
CA ALA A 140 13.56 -38.87 13.00
C ALA A 140 14.93 -38.18 12.83
N PRO A 141 15.83 -38.25 13.83
CA PRO A 141 17.18 -37.70 13.71
C PRO A 141 17.98 -38.60 12.76
N SER A 142 18.11 -38.20 11.49
CA SER A 142 19.04 -38.82 10.57
C SER A 142 20.32 -37.97 10.52
N THR A 143 21.35 -38.56 11.10
CA THR A 143 22.75 -38.20 10.92
C THR A 143 23.12 -38.44 9.46
N ASP A 144 23.06 -37.40 8.62
CA ASP A 144 23.92 -37.37 7.43
C ASP A 144 24.14 -35.94 6.93
N GLY A 145 25.41 -35.61 6.73
CA GLY A 145 25.86 -34.31 6.26
C GLY A 145 25.67 -34.20 4.75
N SER A 146 24.59 -33.55 4.30
CA SER A 146 24.53 -32.98 2.95
C SER A 146 23.42 -31.92 2.86
N MET A 147 23.83 -30.70 2.50
CA MET A 147 23.05 -29.56 1.98
C MET A 147 21.57 -29.42 2.39
N ARG A 148 21.27 -28.41 3.21
CA ARG A 148 19.91 -27.85 3.44
C ARG A 148 19.23 -27.48 2.10
N PRO A 149 18.13 -28.12 1.67
CA PRO A 149 17.41 -27.70 0.47
C PRO A 149 15.93 -27.45 0.74
N THR A 150 15.50 -26.57 1.68
CA THR A 150 14.05 -26.43 1.99
C THR A 150 13.54 -25.09 2.55
N ASN A 151 13.98 -23.92 2.07
CA ASN A 151 13.28 -22.63 2.35
C ASN A 151 12.56 -22.03 1.13
N LYS A 152 13.07 -22.23 -0.08
CA LYS A 152 12.47 -21.63 -1.30
C LYS A 152 11.06 -22.12 -1.60
N ALA A 153 10.79 -23.41 -1.42
CA ALA A 153 9.45 -23.97 -1.65
C ALA A 153 8.42 -23.47 -0.62
N ALA A 154 8.83 -23.24 0.63
CA ALA A 154 7.97 -22.68 1.66
C ALA A 154 7.60 -21.22 1.36
N VAL A 155 8.57 -20.43 0.88
CA VAL A 155 8.32 -19.06 0.40
C VAL A 155 7.37 -19.06 -0.78
N ILE A 156 7.58 -19.92 -1.78
CA ILE A 156 6.70 -20.03 -2.96
C ILE A 156 5.27 -20.43 -2.56
N PHE A 157 5.12 -21.34 -1.59
CA PHE A 157 3.81 -21.73 -1.11
C PHE A 157 3.09 -20.59 -0.36
N ARG A 158 3.80 -19.91 0.56
CA ARG A 158 3.27 -18.71 1.25
C ARG A 158 2.88 -17.62 0.26
N GLN A 159 3.68 -17.43 -0.77
CA GLN A 159 3.46 -16.50 -1.86
C GLN A 159 2.17 -16.84 -2.64
N GLN A 160 1.92 -18.12 -2.92
CA GLN A 160 0.66 -18.56 -3.55
C GLN A 160 -0.55 -18.35 -2.64
N GLU A 161 -0.44 -18.68 -1.35
CA GLU A 161 -1.50 -18.44 -0.37
C GLU A 161 -1.84 -16.95 -0.25
N LEU A 162 -0.84 -16.08 -0.16
CA LEU A 162 -1.04 -14.63 -0.07
C LEU A 162 -1.66 -14.04 -1.34
N ASN A 163 -1.27 -14.53 -2.52
CA ASN A 163 -1.95 -14.15 -3.76
C ASN A 163 -3.41 -14.63 -3.80
N ALA A 164 -3.70 -15.82 -3.26
CA ALA A 164 -5.08 -16.28 -3.13
C ALA A 164 -5.87 -15.41 -2.13
N LEU A 165 -5.24 -14.89 -1.08
CA LEU A 165 -5.88 -13.94 -0.15
C LEU A 165 -6.21 -12.60 -0.81
N LEU A 166 -5.34 -12.12 -1.71
CA LEU A 166 -5.60 -10.91 -2.49
C LEU A 166 -6.84 -11.05 -3.39
N ILE A 167 -7.01 -12.22 -4.01
CA ILE A 167 -8.22 -12.56 -4.79
C ILE A 167 -9.42 -12.74 -3.87
N LYS A 168 -9.26 -13.41 -2.73
CA LYS A 168 -10.35 -13.63 -1.77
C LYS A 168 -10.87 -12.31 -1.20
N SER A 169 -9.98 -11.37 -0.88
CA SER A 169 -10.35 -10.08 -0.29
C SER A 169 -11.04 -9.16 -1.29
N SER A 170 -10.94 -9.45 -2.59
CA SER A 170 -11.62 -8.68 -3.63
C SER A 170 -13.00 -9.17 -3.97
N LEU A 171 -13.35 -10.41 -3.60
CA LEU A 171 -14.68 -10.95 -3.78
C LEU A 171 -15.71 -10.06 -3.07
N ASN A 172 -16.79 -9.72 -3.77
CA ASN A 172 -17.85 -8.82 -3.28
C ASN A 172 -17.39 -7.35 -3.06
N THR A 173 -16.30 -6.93 -3.66
CA THR A 173 -15.86 -5.53 -3.65
C THR A 173 -15.71 -5.00 -5.08
N GLU A 174 -15.68 -3.68 -5.25
CA GLU A 174 -15.47 -3.03 -6.56
C GLU A 174 -14.13 -3.39 -7.24
N ALA A 175 -13.24 -4.08 -6.52
CA ALA A 175 -11.92 -4.50 -7.01
C ALA A 175 -11.92 -5.87 -7.72
N GLU A 176 -13.04 -6.61 -7.75
CA GLU A 176 -13.11 -8.00 -8.24
C GLU A 176 -12.56 -8.16 -9.68
N ASP A 177 -12.86 -7.22 -10.58
CA ASP A 177 -12.43 -7.25 -11.98
C ASP A 177 -11.12 -6.50 -12.26
N GLN A 178 -10.52 -5.85 -11.25
CA GLN A 178 -9.39 -4.92 -11.43
C GLN A 178 -8.03 -5.49 -11.00
N LEU A 179 -7.99 -6.70 -10.42
CA LEU A 179 -6.77 -7.29 -9.86
C LEU A 179 -5.97 -8.15 -10.84
N LEU A 180 -6.40 -8.21 -12.10
CA LEU A 180 -5.66 -8.90 -13.15
C LEU A 180 -4.26 -8.27 -13.32
N GLY A 181 -3.22 -9.11 -13.22
CA GLY A 181 -1.82 -8.70 -13.35
C GLY A 181 -1.13 -8.32 -12.03
N TYR A 182 -1.86 -8.20 -10.91
CA TYR A 182 -1.25 -7.93 -9.61
C TYR A 182 -0.81 -9.22 -8.93
N SER A 183 0.42 -9.22 -8.38
CA SER A 183 0.95 -10.30 -7.56
C SER A 183 1.68 -9.71 -6.37
N LEU A 184 1.56 -10.33 -5.21
CA LEU A 184 2.44 -10.02 -4.10
C LEU A 184 3.83 -10.57 -4.43
N LEU A 185 4.86 -10.15 -3.72
CA LEU A 185 6.14 -10.82 -3.62
C LEU A 185 6.42 -10.95 -2.13
N VAL A 186 6.82 -12.16 -1.73
CA VAL A 186 7.12 -12.50 -0.35
C VAL A 186 8.59 -12.80 -0.28
N GLU A 187 9.31 -11.98 0.47
CA GLU A 187 10.72 -12.18 0.77
C GLU A 187 10.90 -12.50 2.26
N ASP A 188 11.74 -13.49 2.54
CA ASP A 188 12.14 -13.86 3.90
C ASP A 188 13.28 -12.92 4.33
N GLY A 189 12.94 -11.72 4.83
CA GLY A 189 13.90 -10.81 5.48
C GLY A 189 13.68 -9.33 5.13
N PRO A 190 14.16 -8.41 5.99
CA PRO A 190 14.01 -6.97 5.75
C PRO A 190 14.84 -6.55 4.53
N THR A 191 14.16 -6.24 3.43
CA THR A 191 14.77 -5.64 2.25
C THR A 191 15.06 -4.17 2.51
N LYS A 192 16.31 -3.74 2.29
CA LYS A 192 16.68 -2.31 2.35
C LYS A 192 15.88 -1.43 1.38
N GLU A 193 15.34 -2.03 0.32
CA GLU A 193 14.54 -1.36 -0.71
C GLU A 193 13.13 -0.99 -0.21
N TYR A 194 12.60 -1.72 0.78
CA TYR A 194 11.24 -1.55 1.30
C TYR A 194 11.24 -1.53 2.84
N PRO A 195 11.43 -0.35 3.46
CA PRO A 195 11.59 -0.24 4.91
C PRO A 195 10.31 -0.60 5.69
N PHE A 196 9.12 -0.46 5.11
CA PHE A 196 7.83 -0.75 5.76
C PHE A 196 7.28 -2.16 5.48
N SER A 197 8.03 -3.00 4.76
CA SER A 197 7.55 -4.31 4.27
C SER A 197 7.27 -5.31 5.39
N ASP A 198 7.96 -5.16 6.51
CA ASP A 198 7.85 -5.98 7.69
C ASP A 198 6.59 -5.66 8.50
N ILE A 199 6.13 -4.42 8.56
CA ILE A 199 5.03 -4.01 9.45
C ILE A 199 3.75 -4.79 9.18
N LEU A 200 3.47 -5.24 7.95
CA LEU A 200 2.25 -6.00 7.64
C LEU A 200 2.17 -7.34 8.36
N LEU A 201 3.19 -8.20 8.22
CA LEU A 201 3.19 -9.55 8.77
C LEU A 201 4.33 -9.84 9.77
N ARG A 202 5.08 -8.82 10.21
CA ARG A 202 6.22 -8.76 11.14
C ARG A 202 7.41 -9.66 10.77
N ASN A 203 7.13 -10.91 10.40
CA ASN A 203 8.10 -11.95 10.08
C ASN A 203 8.27 -12.16 8.56
N LEU A 204 7.44 -11.49 7.75
CA LEU A 204 7.43 -11.62 6.29
C LEU A 204 7.36 -10.23 5.67
N SER A 205 8.26 -9.98 4.72
CA SER A 205 8.23 -8.78 3.89
C SER A 205 7.30 -9.03 2.70
N ILE A 206 6.23 -8.24 2.62
CA ILE A 206 5.27 -8.31 1.52
C ILE A 206 5.39 -7.04 0.68
N VAL A 207 5.47 -7.23 -0.64
CA VAL A 207 5.52 -6.15 -1.61
C VAL A 207 4.50 -6.43 -2.70
N LEU A 208 3.69 -5.46 -3.09
CA LEU A 208 2.79 -5.61 -4.24
C LEU A 208 3.54 -5.33 -5.52
N THR A 209 3.39 -6.19 -6.52
CA THR A 209 3.95 -6.04 -7.87
C THR A 209 2.88 -6.13 -8.93
N PHE A 210 3.16 -5.54 -10.08
CA PHE A 210 2.27 -5.56 -11.23
C PHE A 210 2.99 -6.08 -12.45
N ARG A 211 2.39 -7.05 -13.13
CA ARG A 211 2.89 -7.61 -14.39
C ARG A 211 2.53 -6.67 -15.53
N LEU A 212 3.55 -6.03 -16.11
CA LEU A 212 3.39 -5.19 -17.28
C LEU A 212 3.04 -6.08 -18.49
N GLU A 213 1.85 -5.89 -19.04
CA GLU A 213 1.45 -6.46 -20.31
C GLU A 213 1.53 -5.39 -21.40
N TRP A 214 1.89 -5.78 -22.62
CA TRP A 214 1.82 -4.89 -23.77
C TRP A 214 0.37 -4.43 -23.95
N PRO A 215 0.07 -3.14 -24.14
CA PRO A 215 0.97 -2.03 -24.49
C PRO A 215 1.46 -1.16 -23.31
N VAL A 216 1.13 -1.51 -22.07
CA VAL A 216 1.35 -0.68 -20.87
C VAL A 216 2.84 -0.50 -20.55
N ASP A 217 3.63 -1.51 -20.88
CA ASP A 217 5.09 -1.51 -20.78
C ASP A 217 5.76 -0.33 -21.50
N LEU A 218 5.11 0.24 -22.53
CA LEU A 218 5.65 1.40 -23.22
C LEU A 218 5.71 2.62 -22.27
N PHE A 219 4.66 2.83 -21.46
CA PHE A 219 4.47 4.06 -20.68
C PHE A 219 4.82 3.93 -19.21
N ILE A 220 4.94 2.71 -18.67
CA ILE A 220 5.38 2.44 -17.30
C ILE A 220 6.64 1.61 -17.36
N ASN A 221 7.67 2.11 -16.68
CA ASN A 221 8.93 1.41 -16.56
C ASN A 221 8.94 0.62 -15.24
N GLU A 222 9.65 -0.49 -15.21
CA GLU A 222 9.87 -1.32 -14.01
C GLU A 222 10.40 -0.48 -12.84
N ALA A 223 11.30 0.48 -13.11
CA ALA A 223 11.79 1.42 -12.10
C ALA A 223 10.69 2.20 -11.38
N ARG A 224 9.59 2.53 -12.08
CA ARG A 224 8.45 3.28 -11.52
C ARG A 224 7.52 2.39 -10.72
N LEU A 225 7.41 1.12 -11.11
CA LEU A 225 6.68 0.12 -10.33
C LEU A 225 7.32 -0.12 -8.97
N ILE A 226 8.65 -0.10 -8.87
CA ILE A 226 9.35 -0.18 -7.58
C ILE A 226 8.92 0.95 -6.65
N THR A 227 8.83 2.20 -7.16
CA THR A 227 8.34 3.34 -6.38
C THR A 227 6.89 3.15 -5.93
N TYR A 228 6.00 2.67 -6.81
CA TYR A 228 4.61 2.35 -6.42
C TYR A 228 4.54 1.25 -5.37
N SER A 229 5.40 0.24 -5.48
CA SER A 229 5.47 -0.87 -4.53
C SER A 229 5.91 -0.38 -3.15
N ASN A 230 6.89 0.51 -3.09
CA ASN A 230 7.33 1.15 -1.85
C ASN A 230 6.21 2.03 -1.25
N LEU A 231 5.55 2.85 -2.07
CA LEU A 231 4.41 3.66 -1.64
C LEU A 231 3.26 2.80 -1.11
N TRP A 232 2.92 1.71 -1.79
CA TRP A 232 1.88 0.79 -1.34
C TRP A 232 2.24 0.18 0.02
N THR A 233 3.48 -0.30 0.16
CA THR A 233 3.99 -0.91 1.40
C THR A 233 3.91 0.06 2.57
N PHE A 234 4.28 1.32 2.33
CA PHE A 234 4.12 2.39 3.30
C PHE A 234 2.65 2.63 3.67
N LEU A 235 1.78 2.85 2.68
CA LEU A 235 0.37 3.18 2.92
C LEU A 235 -0.40 2.03 3.60
N ILE A 236 -0.13 0.78 3.21
CA ILE A 236 -0.81 -0.38 3.79
C ILE A 236 -0.35 -0.62 5.23
N SER A 237 0.91 -0.30 5.57
CA SER A 237 1.42 -0.39 6.94
C SER A 237 0.70 0.58 7.90
N ILE A 238 0.44 1.82 7.44
CA ILE A 238 -0.36 2.80 8.18
C ILE A 238 -1.78 2.28 8.37
N LYS A 239 -2.41 1.82 7.28
CA LYS A 239 -3.79 1.33 7.32
C LYS A 239 -3.94 0.11 8.23
N LYS A 240 -2.96 -0.80 8.23
CA LYS A 240 -2.90 -1.96 9.13
C LYS A 240 -2.81 -1.53 10.58
N THR A 241 -1.98 -0.54 10.89
CA THR A 241 -1.83 -0.01 12.25
C THR A 241 -3.13 0.67 12.72
N GLN A 242 -3.77 1.45 11.85
CA GLN A 242 -5.10 2.03 12.11
C GLN A 242 -6.14 0.94 12.41
N ALA A 243 -6.21 -0.11 11.58
CA ALA A 243 -7.16 -1.21 11.76
C ALA A 243 -6.89 -1.99 13.06
N SER A 244 -5.62 -2.23 13.39
CA SER A 244 -5.20 -2.94 14.60
C SER A 244 -5.59 -2.18 15.86
N LEU A 245 -5.30 -0.88 15.92
CA LEU A 245 -5.74 -0.02 17.03
C LEU A 245 -7.26 -0.02 17.15
N ASN A 246 -8.00 0.10 16.04
CA ASN A 246 -9.47 0.05 16.07
C ASN A 246 -9.99 -1.29 16.59
N ASN A 247 -9.45 -2.41 16.11
CA ASN A 247 -9.83 -3.75 16.57
C ASN A 247 -9.48 -3.98 18.04
N LEU A 248 -8.39 -3.40 18.54
CA LEU A 248 -8.03 -3.50 19.96
C LEU A 248 -9.16 -3.02 20.89
N TRP A 249 -9.96 -2.03 20.48
CA TRP A 249 -11.10 -1.56 21.32
C TRP A 249 -12.18 -2.61 21.38
N LYS A 250 -12.43 -3.32 20.27
CA LYS A 250 -13.37 -4.43 20.23
C LYS A 250 -12.90 -5.53 21.15
N THR A 251 -11.63 -5.96 21.05
CA THR A 251 -11.03 -7.01 21.89
C THR A 251 -11.07 -6.65 23.37
N LEU A 252 -10.61 -5.46 23.74
CA LEU A 252 -10.55 -5.01 25.14
C LEU A 252 -11.94 -4.80 25.76
N ARG A 253 -12.98 -4.58 24.94
CA ARG A 253 -14.38 -4.43 25.38
C ARG A 253 -15.15 -5.76 25.40
N SER A 254 -14.98 -6.62 24.39
CA SER A 254 -15.70 -7.90 24.26
C SER A 254 -15.41 -8.85 25.41
N ASN A 255 -14.16 -8.85 25.90
CA ASN A 255 -13.73 -9.67 27.03
C ASN A 255 -14.39 -9.25 28.36
N GLY A 256 -15.07 -8.10 28.39
CA GLY A 256 -15.91 -7.67 29.52
C GLY A 256 -17.31 -8.28 29.54
N HIS A 257 -17.94 -8.55 28.38
CA HIS A 257 -19.35 -9.00 28.30
C HIS A 257 -19.51 -10.53 28.20
N GLN A 258 -18.49 -11.27 27.74
CA GLN A 258 -18.62 -12.72 27.52
C GLN A 258 -18.82 -13.52 28.83
N GLU A 259 -18.40 -12.98 29.98
CA GLU A 259 -18.66 -13.59 31.29
C GLU A 259 -19.98 -13.12 31.95
N GLU A 260 -20.52 -11.95 31.59
CA GLU A 260 -21.86 -11.53 32.06
C GLU A 260 -22.97 -12.42 31.46
N ALA A 261 -22.76 -12.99 30.28
CA ALA A 261 -23.71 -13.92 29.66
C ALA A 261 -23.67 -15.34 30.27
N LEU A 262 -22.57 -15.73 30.92
CA LEU A 262 -22.42 -17.03 31.60
C LEU A 262 -22.63 -16.95 33.12
N GLY A 263 -22.81 -15.75 33.66
CA GLY A 263 -22.99 -15.49 35.08
C GLY A 263 -24.44 -15.12 35.40
N THR A 264 -25.16 -16.10 35.95
CA THR A 264 -26.33 -15.97 36.83
C THR A 264 -26.62 -14.53 37.28
N TYR A 265 -27.74 -14.01 36.81
CA TYR A 265 -28.51 -12.89 37.35
C TYR A 265 -28.50 -12.93 38.89
N SER A 266 -27.58 -12.19 39.49
CA SER A 266 -27.71 -11.72 40.87
C SER A 266 -28.03 -10.23 40.79
N ILE A 267 -29.33 -9.96 40.66
CA ILE A 267 -29.92 -8.65 40.96
C ILE A 267 -29.65 -8.41 42.45
N SER A 268 -28.52 -7.78 42.77
CA SER A 268 -28.35 -7.14 44.06
C SER A 268 -28.28 -5.64 43.85
N ASN A 269 -29.47 -5.03 43.89
CA ASN A 269 -29.67 -3.64 44.25
C ASN A 269 -28.98 -3.37 45.59
N LYS A 270 -27.75 -2.87 45.57
CA LYS A 270 -27.16 -2.07 46.64
C LYS A 270 -26.22 -1.06 46.00
N GLY A 271 -26.51 0.22 46.23
CA GLY A 271 -25.68 1.34 45.77
C GLY A 271 -24.23 1.10 46.13
N ALA A 272 -23.41 0.80 45.12
CA ALA A 272 -21.97 0.77 45.26
C ALA A 272 -21.50 2.22 45.34
N GLN A 273 -21.36 2.71 46.57
CA GLN A 273 -20.54 3.88 46.85
C GLN A 273 -19.17 3.68 46.19
N PHE A 274 -18.82 4.65 45.35
CA PHE A 274 -17.58 4.75 44.62
C PHE A 274 -16.40 4.74 45.61
N SER A 275 -15.62 3.66 45.60
CA SER A 275 -14.23 3.65 46.09
C SER A 275 -13.36 3.78 44.84
N ASP A 276 -13.04 5.03 44.52
CA ASP A 276 -12.23 5.50 43.38
C ASP A 276 -10.79 5.71 43.82
N ASP A 277 -9.91 4.70 43.78
CA ASP A 277 -8.53 4.98 44.21
C ASP A 277 -7.37 4.14 43.64
N GLY A 278 -7.53 3.46 42.50
CA GLY A 278 -6.33 2.91 41.83
C GLY A 278 -6.53 2.20 40.51
N ASP A 279 -7.57 1.39 40.39
CA ASP A 279 -7.75 0.51 39.22
C ASP A 279 -8.21 1.25 37.96
N GLY A 280 -8.91 2.37 38.12
CA GLY A 280 -9.32 3.23 37.00
C GLY A 280 -8.17 4.01 36.36
N TYR A 281 -7.03 4.17 37.05
CA TYR A 281 -5.88 4.89 36.49
C TYR A 281 -5.23 4.12 35.35
N GLN A 282 -4.99 2.82 35.55
CA GLN A 282 -4.39 1.91 34.57
C GLN A 282 -5.23 1.82 33.29
N GLU A 283 -6.54 1.65 33.46
CA GLU A 283 -7.49 1.64 32.34
C GLU A 283 -7.50 2.98 31.59
N ARG A 284 -7.50 4.10 32.32
CA ARG A 284 -7.43 5.45 31.72
C ARG A 284 -6.15 5.67 30.94
N LEU A 285 -4.99 5.22 31.43
CA LEU A 285 -3.71 5.33 30.73
C LEU A 285 -3.73 4.61 29.38
N VAL A 286 -4.17 3.34 29.36
CA VAL A 286 -4.25 2.53 28.14
C VAL A 286 -5.20 3.16 27.13
N TRP A 287 -6.40 3.60 27.57
CA TRP A 287 -7.34 4.26 26.68
C TRP A 287 -6.82 5.59 26.15
N ARG A 288 -6.15 6.39 27.01
CA ARG A 288 -5.52 7.65 26.61
C ARG A 288 -4.44 7.41 25.56
N LEU A 289 -3.50 6.50 25.82
CA LEU A 289 -2.41 6.18 24.91
C LEU A 289 -2.94 5.72 23.55
N ARG A 290 -3.86 4.76 23.56
CA ARG A 290 -4.53 4.27 22.36
C ARG A 290 -5.22 5.40 21.58
N SER A 291 -5.90 6.31 22.28
CA SER A 291 -6.62 7.42 21.64
C SER A 291 -5.66 8.43 21.01
N ILE A 292 -4.52 8.70 21.65
CA ILE A 292 -3.46 9.56 21.11
C ILE A 292 -2.80 8.93 19.87
N MET A 293 -2.42 7.65 19.95
CA MET A 293 -1.86 6.91 18.82
C MET A 293 -2.82 6.87 17.62
N LEU A 294 -4.10 6.57 17.88
CA LEU A 294 -5.13 6.51 16.85
C LEU A 294 -5.37 7.89 16.24
N PHE A 295 -5.47 8.94 17.05
CA PHE A 295 -5.62 10.30 16.57
C PHE A 295 -4.46 10.69 15.63
N TRP A 296 -3.22 10.40 16.02
CA TRP A 296 -2.05 10.70 15.20
C TRP A 296 -2.11 9.98 13.85
N ILE A 297 -2.35 8.66 13.87
CA ILE A 297 -2.42 7.83 12.66
C ILE A 297 -3.57 8.24 11.75
N ASP A 298 -4.76 8.49 12.32
CA ASP A 298 -5.94 8.88 11.55
C ASP A 298 -5.74 10.23 10.85
N ASN A 299 -5.22 11.24 11.56
CA ASN A 299 -4.94 12.55 10.96
C ASN A 299 -3.88 12.45 9.87
N PHE A 300 -2.80 11.70 10.13
CA PHE A 300 -1.74 11.51 9.16
C PHE A 300 -2.24 10.78 7.90
N TRP A 301 -2.98 9.69 8.05
CA TRP A 301 -3.58 8.95 6.94
C TRP A 301 -4.53 9.83 6.12
N ASN A 302 -5.43 10.57 6.78
CA ASN A 302 -6.40 11.43 6.10
C ASN A 302 -5.71 12.55 5.33
N HIS A 303 -4.68 13.16 5.90
CA HIS A 303 -3.88 14.16 5.22
C HIS A 303 -3.19 13.59 3.97
N LEU A 304 -2.55 12.43 4.08
CA LEU A 304 -1.90 11.77 2.94
C LEU A 304 -2.88 11.47 1.80
N GLN A 305 -4.05 10.90 2.12
CA GLN A 305 -5.04 10.54 1.11
C GLN A 305 -5.70 11.77 0.46
N ALA A 306 -6.06 12.78 1.25
CA ALA A 306 -6.79 13.95 0.75
C ALA A 306 -5.86 15.01 0.11
N HIS A 307 -4.78 15.37 0.78
CA HIS A 307 -3.95 16.52 0.40
C HIS A 307 -2.75 16.15 -0.46
N VAL A 308 -2.25 14.92 -0.37
CA VAL A 308 -1.12 14.45 -1.19
C VAL A 308 -1.63 13.64 -2.37
N ILE A 309 -2.21 12.47 -2.13
CA ILE A 309 -2.56 11.50 -3.17
C ILE A 309 -3.66 12.04 -4.09
N SER A 310 -4.80 12.46 -3.54
CA SER A 310 -5.93 12.92 -4.37
C SER A 310 -5.59 14.20 -5.14
N PHE A 311 -4.91 15.15 -4.51
CA PHE A 311 -4.49 16.39 -5.17
C PHE A 311 -3.56 16.15 -6.36
N HIS A 312 -2.47 15.40 -6.17
CA HIS A 312 -1.52 15.12 -7.25
C HIS A 312 -2.14 14.24 -8.34
N TYR A 313 -3.06 13.35 -7.99
CA TYR A 313 -3.76 12.52 -8.97
C TYR A 313 -4.72 13.35 -9.82
N ASP A 314 -5.50 14.24 -9.21
CA ASP A 314 -6.40 15.12 -9.95
C ASP A 314 -5.60 16.06 -10.86
N GLN A 315 -4.41 16.50 -10.43
CA GLN A 315 -3.47 17.24 -11.27
C GLN A 315 -2.97 16.40 -12.46
N LEU A 316 -2.58 15.14 -12.24
CA LEU A 316 -2.21 14.22 -13.32
C LEU A 316 -3.36 14.06 -14.33
N ILE A 317 -4.56 13.74 -13.85
CA ILE A 317 -5.73 13.57 -14.71
C ILE A 317 -6.04 14.85 -15.47
N TYR A 318 -6.00 16.02 -14.82
CA TYR A 318 -6.20 17.30 -15.47
C TYR A 318 -5.17 17.55 -16.58
N THR A 319 -3.88 17.29 -16.32
CA THR A 319 -2.84 17.43 -17.36
C THR A 319 -3.01 16.46 -18.53
N THR A 320 -3.56 15.27 -18.28
CA THR A 320 -3.79 14.25 -19.31
C THR A 320 -5.14 14.40 -20.05
N THR A 321 -6.16 15.07 -19.47
CA THR A 321 -7.52 15.18 -20.03
C THR A 321 -7.84 16.55 -20.64
N LEU A 322 -7.10 17.60 -20.28
CA LEU A 322 -7.36 18.99 -20.68
C LEU A 322 -7.44 19.25 -22.19
N ASP A 323 -6.93 18.35 -23.03
CA ASP A 323 -6.88 18.58 -24.47
C ASP A 323 -8.00 17.86 -25.28
N GLU A 324 -8.85 17.05 -24.62
CA GLU A 324 -9.98 16.39 -25.30
C GLU A 324 -11.28 17.20 -25.30
N THR A 325 -11.54 18.03 -24.27
CA THR A 325 -12.90 18.58 -24.00
C THR A 325 -13.11 20.06 -24.36
N THR A 326 -12.09 20.81 -24.75
CA THR A 326 -12.23 22.26 -25.07
C THR A 326 -12.88 22.56 -26.44
N THR A 327 -13.56 21.59 -27.06
CA THR A 327 -14.24 21.81 -28.35
C THR A 327 -15.73 22.21 -28.22
N THR A 328 -16.36 22.17 -27.05
CA THR A 328 -17.81 22.44 -26.95
C THR A 328 -18.30 23.46 -25.93
N SER A 329 -17.46 24.05 -25.08
CA SER A 329 -18.00 25.01 -24.09
C SER A 329 -16.94 25.92 -23.47
N SER A 330 -16.60 27.01 -24.17
CA SER A 330 -16.46 28.35 -23.55
C SER A 330 -15.92 29.34 -24.58
N SER A 331 -16.84 30.10 -25.17
CA SER A 331 -16.53 31.39 -25.77
C SER A 331 -15.96 32.32 -24.70
N ILE A 332 -14.66 32.59 -24.72
CA ILE A 332 -14.01 33.89 -24.46
C ILE A 332 -12.50 33.78 -24.80
N LYS A 333 -12.18 34.32 -25.98
CA LYS A 333 -10.97 35.03 -26.45
C LYS A 333 -9.61 34.72 -25.76
N ARG A 334 -8.67 34.09 -26.47
CA ARG A 334 -7.73 34.66 -27.48
C ARG A 334 -6.61 35.52 -26.88
N LEU A 335 -5.46 34.90 -26.61
CA LEU A 335 -4.12 35.39 -27.07
C LEU A 335 -3.02 34.32 -26.86
N SER A 336 -3.18 33.12 -27.41
CA SER A 336 -2.06 32.23 -27.69
C SER A 336 -2.46 31.29 -28.82
N ARG A 337 -2.18 31.71 -30.05
CA ARG A 337 -2.15 30.85 -31.22
C ARG A 337 -0.73 30.29 -31.31
N GLN A 338 -0.39 29.39 -30.40
CA GLN A 338 0.63 28.38 -30.63
C GLN A 338 -0.10 27.03 -30.57
N SER A 339 0.27 26.16 -31.50
CA SER A 339 -0.41 24.91 -31.85
C SER A 339 -1.07 24.19 -30.67
N LYS A 340 -2.32 23.75 -30.85
CA LYS A 340 -2.88 22.64 -30.06
C LYS A 340 -1.93 21.45 -30.23
N VAL A 341 -1.03 21.26 -29.28
CA VAL A 341 -0.14 20.10 -29.22
C VAL A 341 -0.96 19.02 -28.54
N LYS A 342 -1.52 18.11 -29.34
CA LYS A 342 -2.03 16.85 -28.81
C LYS A 342 -0.91 16.21 -28.00
N LEU A 343 -1.23 15.76 -26.79
CA LEU A 343 -0.27 15.19 -25.83
C LEU A 343 0.64 14.17 -26.51
N ASP A 344 1.94 14.48 -26.54
CA ASP A 344 2.94 13.52 -26.99
C ASP A 344 3.09 12.44 -25.92
N PHE A 345 3.41 11.22 -26.36
CA PHE A 345 3.64 10.08 -25.48
C PHE A 345 4.64 10.38 -24.34
N GLU A 346 5.68 11.13 -24.68
CA GLU A 346 6.74 11.56 -23.76
C GLU A 346 6.24 12.58 -22.72
N GLU A 347 5.22 13.38 -23.06
CA GLU A 347 4.63 14.35 -22.14
C GLU A 347 3.79 13.65 -21.06
N ILE A 348 3.02 12.61 -21.43
CA ILE A 348 2.28 11.78 -20.46
C ILE A 348 3.25 11.06 -19.54
N GLN A 349 4.31 10.48 -20.10
CA GLN A 349 5.34 9.80 -19.32
C GLN A 349 6.00 10.78 -18.33
N LYS A 350 6.37 11.97 -18.79
CA LYS A 350 6.96 13.02 -17.96
C LYS A 350 5.98 13.52 -16.88
N ALA A 351 4.71 13.69 -17.21
CA ALA A 351 3.68 14.09 -16.24
C ALA A 351 3.51 13.03 -15.14
N HIS A 352 3.49 11.74 -15.52
CA HIS A 352 3.46 10.63 -14.56
C HIS A 352 4.73 10.59 -13.68
N ASP A 353 5.90 10.87 -14.24
CA ASP A 353 7.14 10.89 -13.48
C ASP A 353 7.19 12.06 -12.47
N VAL A 354 6.66 13.22 -12.86
CA VAL A 354 6.47 14.36 -11.95
C VAL A 354 5.47 14.00 -10.85
N PHE A 355 4.35 13.37 -11.20
CA PHE A 355 3.35 12.91 -10.25
C PHE A 355 3.95 11.96 -9.20
N LEU A 356 4.69 10.94 -9.61
CA LEU A 356 5.33 10.00 -8.70
C LEU A 356 6.34 10.67 -7.77
N LYS A 357 7.17 11.57 -8.30
CA LYS A 357 8.13 12.34 -7.50
C LYS A 357 7.41 13.21 -6.47
N ASN A 358 6.34 13.88 -6.87
CA ASN A 358 5.56 14.74 -5.99
C ASN A 358 4.87 13.95 -4.87
N ILE A 359 4.33 12.76 -5.18
CA ILE A 359 3.76 11.88 -4.15
C ILE A 359 4.85 11.39 -3.19
N GLN A 360 5.99 10.92 -3.70
CA GLN A 360 7.07 10.43 -2.85
C GLN A 360 7.57 11.53 -1.89
N GLN A 361 7.72 12.76 -2.40
CA GLN A 361 8.05 13.93 -1.60
C GLN A 361 6.94 14.27 -0.60
N GLY A 362 5.68 14.29 -1.03
CA GLY A 362 4.55 14.62 -0.17
C GLY A 362 4.29 13.59 0.94
N CYS A 363 4.65 12.33 0.71
CA CYS A 363 4.64 11.26 1.71
C CYS A 363 5.86 11.27 2.64
N LEU A 364 6.79 12.22 2.50
CA LEU A 364 8.04 12.33 3.26
C LEU A 364 9.01 11.15 3.05
N MET A 365 8.83 10.39 1.96
CA MET A 365 9.61 9.20 1.61
C MET A 365 10.93 9.53 0.89
N THR A 366 11.31 10.81 0.82
CA THR A 366 12.60 11.26 0.25
C THR A 366 13.69 11.35 1.32
N SER A 367 13.31 11.60 2.58
CA SER A 367 14.23 11.75 3.70
C SER A 367 14.32 10.43 4.46
N GLU A 368 15.53 9.85 4.52
CA GLU A 368 15.77 8.60 5.24
C GLU A 368 15.44 8.72 6.74
N GLU A 369 15.76 9.86 7.36
CA GLU A 369 15.43 10.15 8.76
C GLU A 369 13.92 10.15 9.03
N CYS A 370 13.13 10.71 8.11
CA CYS A 370 11.68 10.73 8.24
C CYS A 370 11.09 9.33 8.11
N ILE A 371 11.64 8.51 7.21
CA ILE A 371 11.24 7.11 7.03
C ILE A 371 11.50 6.31 8.31
N HIS A 372 12.71 6.41 8.89
CA HIS A 372 13.05 5.70 10.13
C HIS A 372 12.15 6.11 11.29
N VAL A 373 11.93 7.41 11.50
CA VAL A 373 11.05 7.90 12.57
C VAL A 373 9.60 7.43 12.35
N MET A 374 9.12 7.47 11.11
CA MET A 374 7.78 7.00 10.75
C MET A 374 7.62 5.48 10.98
N HIS A 375 8.62 4.70 10.62
CA HIS A 375 8.68 3.26 10.90
C HIS A 375 8.63 3.01 12.41
N ASP A 376 9.46 3.72 13.19
CA ASP A 376 9.48 3.63 14.64
C ASP A 376 8.12 3.95 15.29
N ILE A 377 7.40 4.96 14.77
CA ILE A 377 6.05 5.31 15.25
C ILE A 377 5.08 4.15 15.01
N LEU A 378 5.03 3.64 13.77
CA LEU A 378 4.14 2.54 13.41
C LEU A 378 4.48 1.27 14.19
N GLN A 379 5.77 0.95 14.29
CA GLN A 379 6.27 -0.19 15.06
C GLN A 379 5.85 -0.09 16.52
N THR A 380 6.03 1.08 17.15
CA THR A 380 5.61 1.34 18.53
C THR A 380 4.10 1.15 18.72
N CYS A 381 3.28 1.58 17.77
CA CYS A 381 1.83 1.34 17.79
C CYS A 381 1.49 -0.15 17.61
N THR A 382 2.23 -0.89 16.80
CA THR A 382 2.03 -2.35 16.68
C THR A 382 2.46 -3.10 17.94
N ASP A 383 3.59 -2.73 18.55
CA ASP A 383 4.08 -3.28 19.81
C ASP A 383 3.05 -3.08 20.94
N PHE A 384 2.44 -1.89 21.00
CA PHE A 384 1.34 -1.60 21.92
C PHE A 384 0.13 -2.53 21.69
N CYS A 385 -0.30 -2.70 20.43
CA CYS A 385 -1.44 -3.56 20.11
C CYS A 385 -1.18 -5.01 20.52
N GLU A 386 0.00 -5.53 20.24
CA GLU A 386 0.38 -6.91 20.58
C GLU A 386 0.48 -7.13 22.08
N LEU A 387 1.10 -6.20 22.81
CA LEU A 387 1.14 -6.24 24.27
C LEU A 387 -0.28 -6.32 24.82
N MET A 388 -1.16 -5.43 24.38
CA MET A 388 -2.54 -5.39 24.88
C MET A 388 -3.38 -6.60 24.45
N GLU A 389 -3.18 -7.16 23.26
CA GLU A 389 -3.81 -8.42 22.84
C GLU A 389 -3.36 -9.57 23.75
N LYS A 390 -2.05 -9.70 24.02
CA LYS A 390 -1.49 -10.70 24.93
C LYS A 390 -2.04 -10.55 26.36
N MET A 391 -2.07 -9.33 26.90
CA MET A 391 -2.65 -9.09 28.24
C MET A 391 -4.14 -9.43 28.30
N SER A 392 -4.85 -9.30 27.18
CA SER A 392 -6.26 -9.68 27.08
C SER A 392 -6.44 -11.20 27.09
N GLU A 393 -5.58 -11.93 26.38
CA GLU A 393 -5.57 -13.41 26.34
C GLU A 393 -5.16 -14.04 27.67
N GLU A 394 -4.17 -13.46 28.36
CA GLU A 394 -3.72 -13.87 29.69
C GLU A 394 -4.74 -13.51 30.80
N GLY A 395 -5.82 -12.81 30.41
CA GLY A 395 -6.93 -12.41 31.26
C GLY A 395 -6.52 -11.40 32.34
N GLU A 396 -5.32 -10.81 32.25
CA GLU A 396 -4.77 -9.80 33.18
C GLU A 396 -5.48 -8.46 33.06
N TRP A 397 -5.99 -8.19 31.87
CA TRP A 397 -6.88 -7.08 31.60
C TRP A 397 -8.16 -7.18 32.46
N ARG A 398 -8.30 -6.26 33.43
CA ARG A 398 -9.44 -6.15 34.37
C ARG A 398 -9.59 -7.27 35.42
N LYS A 399 -8.51 -8.02 35.79
CA LYS A 399 -8.56 -8.98 36.92
C LYS A 399 -9.07 -8.36 38.22
N SER A 400 -8.78 -7.08 38.44
CA SER A 400 -9.14 -6.33 39.66
C SER A 400 -10.66 -6.30 39.93
N LYS A 401 -11.50 -6.19 38.90
CA LYS A 401 -12.96 -6.17 39.09
C LYS A 401 -13.54 -7.53 39.46
N ARG A 402 -12.85 -8.63 39.14
CA ARG A 402 -13.36 -10.02 39.29
C ARG A 402 -13.12 -10.65 40.66
N ARG A 403 -12.22 -10.12 41.51
CA ARG A 403 -11.92 -10.68 42.84
C ARG A 403 -12.29 -9.75 44.00
N ARG A 404 -13.56 -9.39 44.13
CA ARG A 404 -14.12 -8.99 45.45
C ARG A 404 -14.72 -10.21 46.16
N ILE A 405 -13.90 -11.25 46.35
CA ILE A 405 -14.11 -12.21 47.44
C ILE A 405 -13.61 -11.53 48.70
N ARG A 406 -14.31 -11.67 49.84
CA ARG A 406 -13.90 -11.11 51.13
C ARG A 406 -12.46 -11.56 51.43
N LYS A 407 -11.49 -10.67 51.26
CA LYS A 407 -10.08 -10.95 51.51
C LYS A 407 -9.86 -11.07 53.03
N THR A 408 -9.17 -12.12 53.45
CA THR A 408 -8.76 -12.28 54.85
C THR A 408 -7.58 -11.33 55.10
N ALA A 409 -7.33 -10.93 56.35
CA ALA A 409 -6.20 -10.04 56.68
C ALA A 409 -4.84 -10.58 56.18
N ALA A 410 -4.68 -11.91 56.10
CA ALA A 410 -3.51 -12.56 55.51
C ALA A 410 -3.38 -12.32 54.00
N ASP A 411 -4.49 -12.36 53.25
CA ASP A 411 -4.48 -12.09 51.80
C ASP A 411 -4.10 -10.63 51.49
N ILE A 412 -4.47 -9.69 52.38
CA ILE A 412 -4.12 -8.27 52.25
C ILE A 412 -2.63 -8.06 52.49
N VAL A 413 -2.06 -8.73 53.49
CA VAL A 413 -0.62 -8.65 53.80
C VAL A 413 0.22 -9.33 52.71
N ASP A 414 -0.25 -10.43 52.14
CA ASP A 414 0.39 -11.12 51.00
C ASP A 414 0.30 -10.30 49.70
N GLU A 415 -0.79 -9.56 49.48
CA GLU A 415 -0.95 -8.65 48.35
C GLU A 415 -0.03 -7.42 48.45
N TRP A 416 0.26 -6.95 49.67
CA TRP A 416 1.18 -5.83 49.91
C TRP A 416 2.65 -6.23 49.85
N THR A 417 2.97 -7.50 50.12
CA THR A 417 4.33 -8.05 50.02
C THR A 417 4.68 -8.56 48.63
N ARG A 418 3.67 -8.81 47.77
CA ARG A 418 3.88 -8.92 46.32
C ARG A 418 4.15 -7.53 45.76
N ASN A 419 5.43 -7.19 45.64
CA ASN A 419 5.97 -6.04 44.89
C ASN A 419 5.66 -6.09 43.37
N ASP A 420 4.57 -6.74 42.99
CA ASP A 420 4.09 -6.94 41.62
C ASP A 420 3.31 -5.71 41.17
N SER A 421 3.96 -4.55 41.30
CA SER A 421 3.57 -3.29 40.66
C SER A 421 3.71 -3.50 39.14
N THR A 422 2.79 -4.28 38.59
CA THR A 422 2.43 -4.47 37.17
C THR A 422 3.59 -4.22 36.20
N SER A 423 4.48 -5.19 36.02
CA SER A 423 5.57 -5.15 35.02
C SER A 423 5.10 -4.71 33.62
N TRP A 424 3.84 -5.03 33.26
CA TRP A 424 3.25 -4.65 31.98
C TRP A 424 2.86 -3.16 31.91
N LEU A 425 2.57 -2.48 33.03
CA LEU A 425 2.34 -1.03 33.02
C LEU A 425 3.62 -0.25 32.78
N ASN A 426 4.73 -0.67 33.38
CA ASN A 426 6.03 -0.07 33.10
C ASN A 426 6.36 -0.21 31.60
N GLU A 427 5.93 -1.31 30.97
CA GLU A 427 6.07 -1.49 29.54
C GLU A 427 5.16 -0.54 28.73
N VAL A 428 3.90 -0.35 29.16
CA VAL A 428 2.98 0.63 28.54
C VAL A 428 3.51 2.06 28.67
N GLU A 429 4.07 2.42 29.83
CA GLU A 429 4.71 3.73 30.05
C GLU A 429 5.95 3.91 29.17
N ARG A 430 6.79 2.88 29.06
CA ARG A 430 7.96 2.88 28.15
C ARG A 430 7.53 3.07 26.69
N ILE A 431 6.46 2.40 26.27
CA ILE A 431 5.88 2.55 24.94
C ILE A 431 5.34 3.96 24.73
N GLN A 432 4.67 4.54 25.74
CA GLN A 432 4.21 5.93 25.70
C GLN A 432 5.39 6.90 25.54
N GLU A 433 6.45 6.76 26.33
CA GLU A 433 7.63 7.61 26.24
C GLU A 433 8.32 7.51 24.87
N ARG A 434 8.47 6.28 24.34
CA ARG A 434 9.00 6.04 22.99
C ARG A 434 8.14 6.74 21.95
N PHE A 435 6.82 6.56 22.01
CA PHE A 435 5.89 7.20 21.08
C PHE A 435 6.01 8.73 21.14
N THR A 436 6.00 9.32 22.34
CA THR A 436 6.16 10.77 22.50
C THR A 436 7.48 11.27 21.90
N LYS A 437 8.61 10.61 22.21
CA LYS A 437 9.92 10.98 21.65
C LYS A 437 9.95 10.89 20.12
N CYS A 438 9.39 9.82 19.55
CA CYS A 438 9.30 9.66 18.11
C CYS A 438 8.41 10.74 17.47
N THR A 439 7.27 11.07 18.08
CA THR A 439 6.42 12.17 17.59
C THR A 439 7.11 13.53 17.67
N GLU A 440 7.79 13.87 18.77
CA GLU A 440 8.56 15.12 18.88
C GLU A 440 9.65 15.22 17.81
N THR A 441 10.35 14.10 17.56
CA THR A 441 11.37 14.01 16.51
C THR A 441 10.74 14.20 15.12
N PHE A 442 9.57 13.59 14.88
CA PHE A 442 8.82 13.78 13.63
C PHE A 442 8.42 15.25 13.42
N PHE A 443 7.88 15.93 14.44
CA PHE A 443 7.53 17.35 14.35
C PHE A 443 8.75 18.22 14.02
N GLY A 444 9.89 17.96 14.67
CA GLY A 444 11.15 18.61 14.34
C GLY A 444 11.53 18.40 12.88
N LEU A 445 11.64 17.14 12.45
CA LEU A 445 12.05 16.80 11.08
C LEU A 445 11.09 17.32 10.01
N ALA A 446 9.78 17.25 10.25
CA ALA A 446 8.75 17.74 9.33
C ALA A 446 8.81 19.27 9.18
N SER A 447 9.07 20.00 10.27
CA SER A 447 9.24 21.45 10.25
C SER A 447 10.51 21.89 9.50
N PHE A 448 11.58 21.10 9.49
CA PHE A 448 12.85 21.44 8.82
C PHE A 448 12.96 20.92 7.37
N GLN A 449 11.90 20.34 6.80
CA GLN A 449 11.92 19.86 5.42
C GLN A 449 12.14 20.99 4.40
N PRO A 450 12.75 20.70 3.24
CA PRO A 450 12.94 21.67 2.17
C PRO A 450 11.60 22.18 1.60
N PRO A 451 11.57 23.40 1.02
CA PRO A 451 10.34 24.08 0.62
C PRO A 451 9.53 23.28 -0.41
N ASP A 452 10.19 22.57 -1.32
CA ASP A 452 9.52 21.77 -2.36
C ASP A 452 8.69 20.64 -1.75
N VAL A 453 9.23 19.97 -0.72
CA VAL A 453 8.56 18.89 0.01
C VAL A 453 7.40 19.46 0.84
N LYS A 454 7.58 20.65 1.44
CA LYS A 454 6.53 21.35 2.19
C LYS A 454 5.34 21.73 1.30
N LEU A 455 5.59 22.26 0.11
CA LEU A 455 4.56 22.64 -0.84
C LEU A 455 3.84 21.42 -1.41
N ASN A 456 4.59 20.39 -1.82
CA ASN A 456 4.03 19.17 -2.41
C ASN A 456 3.25 18.33 -1.39
N GLY A 457 3.69 18.31 -0.13
CA GLY A 457 3.02 17.61 0.96
C GLY A 457 1.99 18.44 1.73
N LYS A 458 1.87 19.75 1.46
CA LYS A 458 1.15 20.72 2.32
C LYS A 458 1.41 20.48 3.80
N ILE A 459 2.69 20.33 4.16
CA ILE A 459 3.13 19.89 5.49
C ILE A 459 2.61 20.85 6.58
N ASP A 460 2.50 22.14 6.28
CA ASP A 460 1.97 23.12 7.23
C ASP A 460 0.53 22.80 7.66
N ILE A 461 -0.29 22.28 6.74
CA ILE A 461 -1.66 21.82 7.05
C ILE A 461 -1.60 20.57 7.93
N LEU A 462 -0.70 19.62 7.62
CA LEU A 462 -0.51 18.42 8.44
C LEU A 462 -0.11 18.77 9.87
N LEU A 463 0.89 19.65 10.03
CA LEU A 463 1.37 20.07 11.35
C LEU A 463 0.27 20.80 12.13
N MET A 464 -0.50 21.66 11.47
CA MET A 464 -1.66 22.32 12.06
C MET A 464 -2.75 21.32 12.47
N GLN A 465 -3.02 20.28 11.66
CA GLN A 465 -4.01 19.25 11.98
C GLN A 465 -3.56 18.38 13.16
N LEU A 466 -2.30 17.94 13.15
CA LEU A 466 -1.75 17.12 14.23
C LEU A 466 -1.66 17.88 15.55
N ASP A 467 -1.36 19.19 15.51
CA ASP A 467 -1.25 20.03 16.70
C ASP A 467 -2.52 20.84 17.00
N TYR A 468 -3.64 20.57 16.33
CA TYR A 468 -4.90 21.31 16.50
C TYR A 468 -5.36 21.34 17.97
N ASN A 469 -5.15 20.24 18.71
CA ASN A 469 -5.50 20.14 20.12
C ASN A 469 -4.35 20.49 21.09
N LYS A 470 -3.19 20.96 20.59
CA LYS A 470 -1.96 21.17 21.37
C LYS A 470 -1.49 19.93 22.15
N TRP A 471 -1.75 18.74 21.61
CA TRP A 471 -1.35 17.48 22.26
C TRP A 471 0.17 17.26 22.20
N PHE A 472 0.84 17.92 21.25
CA PHE A 472 2.26 17.73 20.98
C PHE A 472 3.06 19.03 21.14
N SER A 473 2.42 20.20 21.03
CA SER A 473 3.00 21.46 21.49
C SER A 473 3.21 21.45 23.00
N LYS A 474 4.46 21.61 23.43
CA LYS A 474 4.75 21.97 24.83
C LYS A 474 4.04 23.29 25.11
N PRO A 475 3.26 23.41 26.20
CA PRO A 475 2.77 24.72 26.60
C PRO A 475 4.01 25.59 26.84
N SER A 476 4.22 26.59 25.99
CA SER A 476 5.17 27.65 26.27
C SER A 476 4.72 28.31 27.57
N TYR A 477 5.38 27.94 28.67
CA TYR A 477 5.29 28.61 29.96
C TYR A 477 6.33 29.71 30.03
#